data_AF-A0A0C9W8J7-F1
#
_entry.id   AF-A0A0C9W8J7-F1
#
_cell.length_a   1.000
_cell.length_b   1.000
_cell.length_c   1.000
_cell.angle_alpha   90.00
_cell.angle_beta   90.00
_cell.angle_gamma   90.00
#
_symmetry.space_group_name_H-M   'P 1'
#
loop_
_entity.id
_entity.type
_entity.pdbx_description
1 polymer ?
#
loop_
_entity_poly.entity_id
_entity_poly.type
_entity_poly.pdbx_seq_one_letter_code
_entity_poly.pdbx_strand_id
1 'polypeptide(L)'
;MTTLTVANLPYPGASNAPSKFKDKERCENITQYCSTRVGNFIEVLSDYIKPDWDQLKAAILKHFDVDRDTKRYKVNNLLRFVKIQKEKHINTLATWAKFQRDFVQIADWLKTHNKITDDEYSTYLWQSIHRGLQMQLENRLLSSEPNRDITKPFKVVNIIEAAEKSLQRDRFDSDLVYTDSDRDNEWDLNDLDTEDSESEYDSDGSLKRSRNELSGPLKLQSTELQRYSIKP
;
A
#
# COMPACT_ATOMS: atom_id res chain seq x y z
N MET A 1 19.13 -37.19 29.28
CA MET A 1 19.53 -36.05 28.43
C MET A 1 18.77 -36.19 27.13
N THR A 2 17.60 -35.55 27.04
CA THR A 2 16.71 -35.68 25.88
C THR A 2 17.17 -34.69 24.82
N THR A 3 17.68 -35.20 23.71
CA THR A 3 18.06 -34.39 22.55
C THR A 3 16.80 -33.75 21.97
N LEU A 4 16.70 -32.42 22.05
CA LEU A 4 15.65 -31.65 21.38
C LEU A 4 15.88 -31.77 19.87
N THR A 5 15.02 -32.54 19.22
CA THR A 5 14.91 -32.59 17.76
C THR A 5 14.02 -31.44 17.27
N VAL A 6 14.28 -30.98 16.04
CA VAL A 6 13.65 -29.83 15.35
C VAL A 6 12.12 -29.81 15.43
N ALA A 7 11.47 -30.97 15.58
CA ALA A 7 10.02 -31.09 15.70
C ALA A 7 9.41 -30.68 17.06
N ASN A 8 10.24 -30.47 18.10
CA ASN A 8 9.78 -30.23 19.48
C ASN A 8 10.15 -28.84 20.04
N LEU A 9 10.57 -27.91 19.20
CA LEU A 9 10.90 -26.55 19.65
C LEU A 9 9.62 -25.71 19.79
N PRO A 10 9.31 -25.20 21.00
CA PRO A 10 8.14 -24.36 21.20
C PRO A 10 8.31 -23.02 20.47
N TYR A 11 7.23 -22.56 19.84
CA TYR A 11 7.16 -21.25 19.19
C TYR A 11 7.60 -20.13 20.17
N PRO A 12 8.40 -19.14 19.72
CA PRO A 12 8.85 -18.03 20.55
C PRO A 12 7.64 -17.22 21.01
N GLY A 13 7.48 -17.14 22.33
CA GLY A 13 6.28 -16.62 23.01
C GLY A 13 5.57 -17.66 23.89
N ALA A 14 5.86 -18.95 23.71
CA ALA A 14 5.44 -19.99 24.63
C ALA A 14 6.18 -19.87 25.97
N SER A 15 5.49 -20.16 27.08
CA SER A 15 6.03 -20.13 28.45
C SER A 15 7.26 -21.03 28.68
N ASN A 16 7.60 -21.88 27.70
CA ASN A 16 8.69 -22.85 27.74
C ASN A 16 9.87 -22.48 26.82
N ALA A 17 9.91 -21.26 26.26
CA ALA A 17 11.00 -20.83 25.39
C ALA A 17 12.30 -20.63 26.20
N PRO A 18 13.43 -21.25 25.79
CA PRO A 18 14.71 -21.10 26.50
C PRO A 18 15.22 -19.66 26.41
N SER A 19 15.64 -19.08 27.54
CA SER A 19 16.04 -17.67 27.64
C SER A 19 17.32 -17.30 26.87
N LYS A 20 18.09 -18.30 26.42
CA LYS A 20 19.25 -18.16 25.52
C LYS A 20 19.35 -19.38 24.61
N PHE A 21 18.91 -19.25 23.36
CA PHE A 21 19.22 -20.24 22.31
C PHE A 21 20.73 -20.31 22.08
N LYS A 22 21.29 -21.52 21.99
CA LYS A 22 22.67 -21.74 21.53
C LYS A 22 22.78 -21.36 20.05
N ASP A 23 23.96 -20.96 19.58
CA ASP A 23 24.14 -20.48 18.20
C ASP A 23 23.68 -21.50 17.15
N LYS A 24 23.92 -22.78 17.39
CA LYS A 24 23.40 -23.89 16.57
C LYS A 24 21.87 -23.90 16.49
N GLU A 25 21.18 -23.72 17.62
CA GLU A 25 19.71 -23.70 17.67
C GLU A 25 19.15 -22.46 16.97
N ARG A 26 19.87 -21.33 16.99
CA ARG A 26 19.48 -20.11 16.28
C ARG A 26 19.58 -20.28 14.77
N CYS A 27 20.67 -20.89 14.30
CA CYS A 27 20.83 -21.21 12.89
C CYS A 27 19.73 -22.16 12.42
N GLU A 28 19.42 -23.23 13.15
CA GLU A 28 18.35 -24.18 12.75
C GLU A 28 16.94 -23.56 12.81
N ASN A 29 16.68 -22.62 13.72
CA ASN A 29 15.36 -22.01 13.86
C ASN A 29 15.07 -20.88 12.86
N ILE A 30 16.09 -20.20 12.33
CA ILE A 30 15.84 -19.05 11.42
C ILE A 30 15.12 -19.47 10.13
N THR A 31 15.37 -20.69 9.64
CA THR A 31 14.74 -21.22 8.42
C THR A 31 13.22 -21.38 8.57
N GLN A 32 12.72 -21.55 9.80
CA GLN A 32 11.28 -21.65 10.09
C GLN A 32 10.52 -20.32 9.91
N TYR A 33 11.21 -19.18 10.06
CA TYR A 33 10.65 -17.84 9.89
C TYR A 33 10.80 -17.31 8.46
N CYS A 34 11.57 -18.02 7.63
CA CYS A 34 11.87 -17.63 6.28
C CYS A 34 10.93 -18.32 5.30
N SER A 35 10.64 -17.67 4.16
CA SER A 35 10.00 -18.37 3.04
C SER A 35 10.90 -19.50 2.54
N THR A 36 10.33 -20.53 1.92
CA THR A 36 11.08 -21.70 1.43
C THR A 36 12.28 -21.32 0.57
N ARG A 37 12.13 -20.28 -0.26
CA ARG A 37 13.21 -19.76 -1.11
C ARG A 37 14.38 -19.18 -0.31
N VAL A 38 14.08 -18.43 0.75
CA VAL A 38 15.10 -17.83 1.64
C VAL A 38 15.72 -18.90 2.54
N GLY A 39 14.92 -19.86 3.03
CA GLY A 39 15.40 -21.01 3.80
C GLY A 39 16.42 -21.86 3.03
N ASN A 40 16.09 -22.26 1.80
CA ASN A 40 17.01 -23.03 0.94
C ASN A 40 18.32 -22.27 0.66
N PHE A 41 18.28 -20.94 0.58
CA PHE A 41 19.49 -20.13 0.42
C PHE A 41 20.36 -20.14 1.69
N ILE A 42 19.72 -19.98 2.86
CA ILE A 42 20.40 -19.99 4.16
C ILE A 42 21.10 -21.34 4.41
N GLU A 43 20.45 -22.45 4.04
CA GLU A 43 21.02 -23.81 4.20
C GLU A 43 22.30 -24.05 3.38
N VAL A 44 22.50 -23.33 2.28
CA VAL A 44 23.66 -23.45 1.39
C VAL A 44 24.87 -22.65 1.93
N LEU A 45 24.66 -21.70 2.86
CA LEU A 45 25.74 -20.90 3.41
C LEU A 45 26.68 -21.74 4.28
N SER A 46 28.00 -21.53 4.12
CA SER A 46 29.03 -22.20 4.92
C SER A 46 28.87 -21.98 6.42
N ASP A 47 28.28 -20.84 6.77
CA ASP A 47 28.11 -20.35 8.15
C ASP A 47 26.83 -20.92 8.80
N TYR A 48 26.00 -21.61 8.01
CA TYR A 48 24.93 -22.48 8.50
C TYR A 48 25.46 -23.89 8.79
N ILE A 49 26.37 -24.39 7.94
CA ILE A 49 27.02 -25.70 8.09
C ILE A 49 27.97 -25.71 9.30
N LYS A 50 28.68 -24.60 9.55
CA LYS A 50 29.44 -24.35 10.78
C LYS A 50 28.66 -23.34 11.62
N PRO A 51 28.01 -23.74 12.71
CA PRO A 51 27.04 -22.90 13.42
C PRO A 51 27.72 -21.71 14.11
N ASP A 52 27.88 -20.62 13.37
CA ASP A 52 28.29 -19.30 13.85
C ASP A 52 27.18 -18.29 13.47
N TRP A 53 26.38 -17.93 14.47
CA TRP A 53 25.21 -17.09 14.27
C TRP A 53 25.57 -15.67 13.81
N ASP A 54 26.67 -15.11 14.32
CA ASP A 54 27.05 -13.73 14.01
C ASP A 54 27.58 -13.62 12.57
N GLN A 55 28.34 -14.62 12.12
CA GLN A 55 28.79 -14.71 10.72
C GLN A 55 27.61 -14.99 9.77
N LEU A 56 26.73 -15.93 10.12
CA LEU A 56 25.53 -16.21 9.33
C LEU A 56 24.64 -14.97 9.19
N LYS A 57 24.42 -14.24 10.28
CA LYS A 57 23.68 -12.98 10.27
C LYS A 57 24.34 -11.96 9.35
N ALA A 58 25.65 -11.77 9.43
CA ALA A 58 26.38 -10.85 8.55
C ALA A 58 26.30 -11.28 7.07
N ALA A 59 26.39 -12.58 6.78
CA ALA A 59 26.25 -13.13 5.43
C ALA A 59 24.84 -12.92 4.87
N ILE A 60 23.80 -13.20 5.65
CA ILE A 60 22.40 -12.94 5.27
C ILE A 60 22.21 -11.44 5.00
N LEU A 61 22.65 -10.57 5.91
CA LEU A 61 22.57 -9.12 5.72
C LEU A 61 23.27 -8.67 4.43
N LYS A 62 24.47 -9.18 4.14
CA LYS A 62 25.21 -8.87 2.92
C LYS A 62 24.49 -9.32 1.65
N HIS A 63 23.90 -10.52 1.65
CA HIS A 63 23.26 -11.08 0.47
C HIS A 63 21.88 -10.49 0.18
N PHE A 64 21.16 -10.04 1.20
CA PHE A 64 19.84 -9.42 1.05
C PHE A 64 19.88 -7.89 0.89
N ASP A 65 21.08 -7.30 0.75
CA ASP A 65 21.28 -5.86 0.54
C ASP A 65 20.49 -5.01 1.56
N VAL A 66 20.88 -5.07 2.84
CA VAL A 66 20.24 -4.28 3.92
C VAL A 66 20.19 -2.78 3.60
N ASP A 67 21.12 -2.29 2.77
CA ASP A 67 21.13 -0.89 2.38
C ASP A 67 19.90 -0.53 1.54
N ARG A 68 19.28 -1.50 0.85
CA ARG A 68 17.97 -1.33 0.22
C ARG A 68 16.87 -1.04 1.24
N ASP A 69 16.89 -1.72 2.39
CA ASP A 69 15.91 -1.49 3.46
C ASP A 69 16.08 -0.14 4.12
N THR A 70 17.30 0.38 4.27
CA THR A 70 17.55 1.76 4.75
C THR A 70 17.11 2.84 3.74
N LYS A 71 16.92 2.46 2.47
CA LYS A 71 16.49 3.33 1.36
C LYS A 71 15.10 2.98 0.83
N ARG A 72 14.33 2.16 1.56
CA ARG A 72 13.05 1.59 1.13
C ARG A 72 12.08 2.65 0.62
N TYR A 73 11.88 3.73 1.38
CA TYR A 73 11.09 4.87 0.93
C TYR A 73 11.93 6.13 0.73
N LYS A 74 11.54 6.92 -0.26
CA LYS A 74 12.04 8.26 -0.52
C LYS A 74 10.88 9.24 -0.38
N VAL A 75 11.19 10.51 -0.14
CA VAL A 75 10.17 11.58 -0.12
C VAL A 75 9.37 11.60 -1.43
N ASN A 76 10.00 11.26 -2.57
CA ASN A 76 9.30 11.12 -3.85
C ASN A 76 8.20 10.04 -3.86
N ASN A 77 8.37 8.95 -3.10
CA ASN A 77 7.32 7.93 -2.97
C ASN A 77 6.11 8.49 -2.23
N LEU A 78 6.34 9.32 -1.20
CA LEU A 78 5.27 10.02 -0.47
C LEU A 78 4.57 11.04 -1.38
N LEU A 79 5.31 11.83 -2.16
CA LEU A 79 4.73 12.78 -3.12
C LEU A 79 3.89 12.09 -4.20
N ARG A 80 4.37 10.95 -4.73
CA ARG A 80 3.61 10.13 -5.69
C ARG A 80 2.33 9.59 -5.06
N PHE A 81 2.41 9.09 -3.82
CA PHE A 81 1.25 8.64 -3.06
C PHE A 81 0.23 9.77 -2.86
N VAL A 82 0.67 10.95 -2.42
CA VAL A 82 -0.17 12.14 -2.26
C VAL A 82 -0.89 12.49 -3.56
N LYS A 83 -0.18 12.49 -4.69
CA LYS A 83 -0.77 12.80 -6.00
C LYS A 83 -1.88 11.82 -6.39
N ILE A 84 -1.64 10.52 -6.22
CA ILE A 84 -2.62 9.47 -6.56
C ILE A 84 -3.83 9.55 -5.62
N GLN A 85 -3.61 9.68 -4.31
CA GLN A 85 -4.72 9.68 -3.35
C GLN A 85 -5.55 10.94 -3.37
N LYS A 86 -4.97 12.08 -3.75
CA LYS A 86 -5.72 13.32 -3.91
C LYS A 86 -6.83 13.21 -4.96
N GLU A 87 -6.70 12.31 -5.94
CA GLU A 87 -7.71 12.07 -6.98
C GLU A 87 -8.78 11.04 -6.57
N LYS A 88 -8.51 10.19 -5.56
CA LYS A 88 -9.45 9.14 -5.14
C LYS A 88 -10.44 9.63 -4.10
N HIS A 89 -11.73 9.46 -4.36
CA HIS A 89 -12.78 9.76 -3.39
C HIS A 89 -12.77 8.74 -2.24
N ILE A 90 -12.86 9.25 -1.00
CA ILE A 90 -12.97 8.43 0.21
C ILE A 90 -14.34 8.66 0.81
N ASN A 91 -15.26 7.73 0.57
CA ASN A 91 -16.65 7.83 0.99
C ASN A 91 -16.98 6.89 2.16
N THR A 92 -16.13 5.88 2.41
CA THR A 92 -16.39 4.82 3.40
C THR A 92 -15.28 4.74 4.43
N LEU A 93 -15.63 4.38 5.67
CA LEU A 93 -14.66 4.18 6.74
C LEU A 93 -13.61 3.09 6.40
N ALA A 94 -14.00 2.04 5.68
CA ALA A 94 -13.07 1.01 5.21
C ALA A 94 -12.01 1.58 4.24
N THR A 95 -12.42 2.43 3.29
CA THR A 95 -11.51 3.10 2.36
C THR A 95 -10.59 4.09 3.08
N TRP A 96 -11.10 4.78 4.10
CA TRP A 96 -10.31 5.66 4.97
C TRP A 96 -9.26 4.88 5.76
N ALA A 97 -9.63 3.76 6.38
CA ALA A 97 -8.70 2.92 7.11
C ALA A 97 -7.62 2.31 6.21
N LYS A 98 -7.95 1.92 4.97
CA LYS A 98 -6.96 1.48 3.97
C LYS A 98 -5.97 2.61 3.65
N PHE A 99 -6.50 3.78 3.30
CA PHE A 99 -5.69 4.97 3.05
C PHE A 99 -4.73 5.29 4.21
N GLN A 100 -5.23 5.25 5.45
CA GLN A 100 -4.43 5.53 6.63
C GLN A 100 -3.29 4.52 6.81
N ARG A 101 -3.55 3.22 6.62
CA ARG A 101 -2.51 2.19 6.68
C ARG A 101 -1.41 2.42 5.64
N ASP A 102 -1.80 2.68 4.40
CA ASP A 102 -0.85 2.89 3.30
C ASP A 102 -0.03 4.16 3.50
N PHE A 103 -0.66 5.25 3.98
CA PHE A 103 0.03 6.49 4.30
C PHE A 103 1.02 6.31 5.46
N VAL A 104 0.58 5.71 6.58
CA VAL A 104 1.40 5.44 7.77
C VAL A 104 2.63 4.60 7.40
N GLN A 105 2.46 3.57 6.57
CA GLN A 105 3.57 2.72 6.13
C GLN A 105 4.71 3.52 5.48
N ILE A 106 4.38 4.50 4.64
CA ILE A 106 5.37 5.32 3.93
C ILE A 106 5.86 6.47 4.83
N ALA A 107 4.94 7.20 5.44
CA ALA A 107 5.22 8.43 6.16
C ALA A 107 5.91 8.16 7.51
N ASP A 108 5.49 7.16 8.28
CA ASP A 108 6.15 6.83 9.55
C ASP A 108 7.55 6.26 9.33
N TRP A 109 7.74 5.50 8.24
CA TRP A 109 9.09 5.07 7.85
C TRP A 109 9.98 6.28 7.54
N LEU A 110 9.47 7.31 6.85
CA LEU A 110 10.24 8.53 6.56
C LEU A 110 10.52 9.35 7.83
N LYS A 111 9.57 9.42 8.75
CA LYS A 111 9.70 10.13 10.03
C LYS A 111 10.71 9.45 10.97
N THR A 112 10.66 8.13 11.10
CA THR A 112 11.62 7.36 11.93
C THR A 112 13.07 7.51 11.46
N HIS A 113 13.27 7.76 10.16
CA HIS A 113 14.59 8.03 9.56
C HIS A 113 14.93 9.52 9.47
N ASN A 114 14.17 10.41 10.15
CA ASN A 114 14.36 11.87 10.16
C ASN A 114 14.43 12.51 8.76
N LYS A 115 13.74 11.92 7.76
CA LYS A 115 13.69 12.46 6.39
C LYS A 115 12.61 13.52 6.20
N ILE A 116 11.66 13.59 7.13
CA ILE A 116 10.57 14.57 7.17
C ILE A 116 10.38 15.05 8.61
N THR A 117 9.92 16.29 8.74
CA THR A 117 9.51 16.89 10.01
C THR A 117 8.04 16.61 10.32
N ASP A 118 7.62 16.83 11.57
CA ASP A 118 6.22 16.64 11.99
C ASP A 118 5.24 17.58 11.29
N ASP A 119 5.69 18.79 10.94
CA ASP A 119 4.90 19.76 10.19
C ASP A 119 4.73 19.33 8.73
N GLU A 120 5.79 18.81 8.10
CA GLU A 120 5.72 18.23 6.75
C GLU A 120 4.83 16.99 6.73
N TYR A 121 4.95 16.11 7.72
CA TYR A 121 4.08 14.95 7.88
C TYR A 121 2.60 15.35 7.89
N SER A 122 2.25 16.33 8.72
CA SER A 122 0.89 16.85 8.85
C SER A 122 0.40 17.49 7.54
N THR A 123 1.29 18.21 6.85
CA THR A 123 1.00 18.85 5.56
C THR A 123 0.76 17.81 4.47
N TYR A 124 1.58 16.77 4.35
CA TYR A 124 1.40 15.70 3.36
C TYR A 124 0.16 14.87 3.62
N LEU A 125 -0.16 14.60 4.90
CA LEU A 125 -1.42 13.96 5.26
C LEU A 125 -2.58 14.80 4.76
N TRP A 126 -2.61 16.09 5.09
CA TRP A 126 -3.68 16.98 4.63
C TRP A 126 -3.79 17.01 3.10
N GLN A 127 -2.68 17.18 2.39
CA GLN A 127 -2.66 17.25 0.92
C GLN A 127 -3.08 15.96 0.21
N SER A 128 -2.86 14.80 0.83
CA SER A 128 -3.22 13.50 0.25
C SER A 128 -4.72 13.20 0.32
N ILE A 129 -5.48 13.93 1.14
CA ILE A 129 -6.93 13.79 1.24
C ILE A 129 -7.60 14.44 0.03
N HIS A 130 -8.59 13.77 -0.55
CA HIS A 130 -9.39 14.32 -1.66
C HIS A 130 -10.08 15.63 -1.27
N ARG A 131 -10.16 16.59 -2.22
CA ARG A 131 -10.64 17.96 -1.98
C ARG A 131 -12.03 18.03 -1.36
N GLY A 132 -12.94 17.14 -1.78
CA GLY A 132 -14.30 17.07 -1.23
C GLY A 132 -14.31 16.73 0.27
N LEU A 133 -13.49 15.76 0.70
CA LEU A 133 -13.38 15.40 2.10
C LEU A 133 -12.62 16.49 2.88
N GLN A 134 -11.56 17.07 2.31
CA GLN A 134 -10.84 18.20 2.92
C GLN A 134 -11.78 19.33 3.31
N MET A 135 -12.71 19.74 2.42
CA MET A 135 -13.66 20.83 2.73
C MET A 135 -14.58 20.49 3.90
N GLN A 136 -15.06 19.24 3.97
CA GLN A 136 -15.89 18.79 5.11
C GLN A 136 -15.10 18.81 6.42
N LEU A 137 -13.86 18.34 6.39
CA LEU A 137 -12.98 18.33 7.56
C LEU A 137 -12.58 19.74 7.98
N GLU A 138 -12.23 20.61 7.04
CA GLU A 138 -11.85 22.01 7.30
C GLU A 138 -12.98 22.75 8.00
N ASN A 139 -14.22 22.63 7.51
CA ASN A 139 -15.38 23.22 8.14
C ASN A 139 -15.59 22.72 9.59
N ARG A 140 -15.44 21.41 9.83
CA ARG A 140 -15.56 20.85 11.19
C ARG A 140 -14.42 21.29 12.10
N LEU A 141 -13.19 21.31 11.61
CA LEU A 141 -12.00 21.71 12.36
C LEU A 141 -12.06 23.20 12.73
N LEU A 142 -12.45 24.07 11.80
CA LEU A 142 -12.63 25.51 12.06
C LEU A 142 -13.79 25.79 13.02
N SER A 143 -14.86 24.98 12.97
CA SER A 143 -15.95 25.08 13.94
C SER A 143 -15.52 24.68 15.35
N SER A 144 -14.59 23.73 15.47
CA SER A 144 -14.04 23.31 16.77
C SER A 144 -13.01 24.28 17.34
N GLU A 145 -12.21 24.94 16.49
CA GLU A 145 -11.15 25.87 16.90
C GLU A 145 -11.22 27.18 16.09
N PRO A 146 -12.13 28.11 16.43
CA PRO A 146 -12.38 29.31 15.63
C PRO A 146 -11.22 30.34 15.64
N ASN A 147 -10.39 30.35 16.68
CA ASN A 147 -9.27 31.30 16.82
C ASN A 147 -7.92 30.72 16.39
N ARG A 148 -7.93 29.69 15.54
CA ARG A 148 -6.73 28.98 15.12
C ARG A 148 -5.95 29.77 14.06
N ASP A 149 -4.63 29.66 14.14
CA ASP A 149 -3.72 30.14 13.10
C ASP A 149 -3.82 29.28 11.82
N ILE A 150 -4.22 29.92 10.71
CA ILE A 150 -4.41 29.29 9.40
C ILE A 150 -3.05 28.97 8.75
N THR A 151 -1.96 29.59 9.20
CA THR A 151 -0.62 29.36 8.60
C THR A 151 0.00 28.03 9.03
N LYS A 152 -0.58 27.32 10.01
CA LYS A 152 -0.04 26.05 10.53
C LYS A 152 -0.90 24.86 10.16
N PRO A 153 -0.29 23.72 9.75
CA PRO A 153 -1.04 22.52 9.36
C PRO A 153 -1.85 21.93 10.52
N PHE A 154 -3.00 21.33 10.20
CA PHE A 154 -3.85 20.66 11.19
C PHE A 154 -3.10 19.51 11.86
N LYS A 155 -3.32 19.35 13.17
CA LYS A 155 -2.73 18.23 13.92
C LYS A 155 -3.32 16.94 13.36
N VAL A 156 -2.46 15.96 13.09
CA VAL A 156 -2.83 14.65 12.54
C VAL A 156 -3.98 13.99 13.32
N VAL A 157 -3.91 14.02 14.65
CA VAL A 157 -4.94 13.44 15.54
C VAL A 157 -6.32 14.07 15.28
N ASN A 158 -6.37 15.40 15.18
CA ASN A 158 -7.62 16.13 14.93
C ASN A 158 -8.18 15.81 13.53
N ILE A 159 -7.31 15.65 12.53
CA ILE A 159 -7.72 15.27 11.17
C ILE A 159 -8.35 13.87 11.16
N ILE A 160 -7.70 12.90 11.82
CA ILE A 160 -8.17 11.52 11.89
C ILE A 160 -9.53 11.45 12.60
N GLU A 161 -9.63 12.08 13.78
CA GLU A 161 -10.88 12.09 14.55
C GLU A 161 -12.03 12.76 13.79
N ALA A 162 -11.75 13.89 13.11
CA ALA A 162 -12.73 14.57 12.28
C ALA A 162 -13.17 13.71 11.08
N ALA A 163 -12.25 12.96 10.46
CA ALA A 163 -12.53 12.07 9.34
C ALA A 163 -13.37 10.87 9.76
N GLU A 164 -13.03 10.23 10.87
CA GLU A 164 -13.83 9.13 11.43
C GLU A 164 -15.25 9.59 11.74
N LYS A 165 -15.42 10.74 12.41
CA LYS A 165 -16.75 11.33 12.70
C LYS A 165 -17.53 11.75 11.46
N SER A 166 -16.86 12.07 10.35
CA SER A 166 -17.51 12.45 9.09
C SER A 166 -17.96 11.22 8.29
N LEU A 167 -17.20 10.13 8.38
CA LEU A 167 -17.42 8.88 7.66
C LEU A 167 -18.14 7.80 8.48
N GLN A 168 -18.62 8.14 9.68
CA GLN A 168 -19.41 7.26 10.53
C GLN A 168 -20.66 6.77 9.80
N ARG A 169 -20.87 5.45 9.82
CA ARG A 169 -22.03 4.78 9.21
C ARG A 169 -23.32 5.03 9.98
N ASP A 170 -23.21 5.12 11.30
CA ASP A 170 -24.33 5.28 12.23
C ASP A 170 -24.65 6.76 12.43
N ARG A 171 -25.07 7.42 11.35
CA ARG A 171 -25.63 8.77 11.49
C ARG A 171 -27.12 8.61 11.74
N PHE A 172 -27.69 9.46 12.59
CA PHE A 172 -29.13 9.40 12.89
C PHE A 172 -30.01 9.52 11.62
N ASP A 173 -29.46 10.09 10.53
CA ASP A 173 -30.09 10.29 9.24
C ASP A 173 -29.77 9.21 8.19
N SER A 174 -28.94 8.20 8.50
CA SER A 174 -28.53 7.18 7.53
C SER A 174 -29.65 6.20 7.14
N ASP A 175 -30.55 5.90 8.08
CA ASP A 175 -31.72 5.03 7.87
C ASP A 175 -32.96 5.79 7.37
N LEU A 176 -32.89 7.13 7.26
CA LEU A 176 -33.96 7.96 6.71
C LEU A 176 -33.93 7.95 5.18
N VAL A 177 -33.68 6.79 4.56
CA VAL A 177 -33.97 6.61 3.14
C VAL A 177 -35.49 6.71 3.01
N TYR A 178 -35.95 7.92 2.71
CA TYR A 178 -37.34 8.22 2.40
C TYR A 178 -37.77 7.33 1.24
N THR A 179 -38.50 6.25 1.54
CA THR A 179 -39.39 5.58 0.60
C THR A 179 -40.55 6.53 0.31
N ASP A 180 -40.30 7.64 -0.38
CA ASP A 180 -41.31 8.36 -1.17
C ASP A 180 -40.65 9.46 -2.02
N SER A 181 -40.01 9.06 -3.13
CA SER A 181 -40.07 9.87 -4.34
C SER A 181 -39.78 8.98 -5.53
N ASP A 182 -40.84 8.52 -6.20
CA ASP A 182 -40.81 8.18 -7.62
C ASP A 182 -40.36 9.43 -8.39
N ARG A 183 -39.04 9.62 -8.47
CA ARG A 183 -38.40 10.50 -9.44
C ARG A 183 -37.34 9.68 -10.13
N ASP A 184 -37.72 9.18 -11.29
CA ASP A 184 -36.86 8.67 -12.34
C ASP A 184 -35.61 9.55 -12.45
N ASN A 185 -34.54 9.12 -11.83
CA ASN A 185 -33.19 9.62 -12.06
C ASN A 185 -32.36 8.41 -12.46
N GLU A 186 -32.44 8.14 -13.75
CA GLU A 186 -31.55 7.29 -14.52
C GLU A 186 -30.14 7.90 -14.47
N TRP A 187 -29.44 7.69 -13.34
CA TRP A 187 -28.01 7.93 -13.20
C TRP A 187 -27.36 6.63 -12.75
N ASP A 188 -27.18 5.76 -13.74
CA ASP A 188 -25.97 4.97 -13.96
C ASP A 188 -25.45 4.18 -12.75
N LEU A 189 -26.16 3.09 -12.43
CA LEU A 189 -25.60 1.92 -11.77
C LEU A 189 -24.56 1.27 -12.70
N ASN A 190 -23.36 1.84 -12.72
CA ASN A 190 -22.14 1.19 -13.20
C ASN A 190 -21.13 1.13 -12.05
N ASP A 191 -21.55 0.55 -10.94
CA ASP A 191 -20.66 -0.01 -9.92
C ASP A 191 -20.20 -1.40 -10.40
N LEU A 192 -19.37 -1.40 -11.44
CA LEU A 192 -18.55 -2.56 -11.77
C LEU A 192 -17.35 -2.51 -10.85
N ASP A 193 -17.50 -3.25 -9.76
CA ASP A 193 -16.46 -3.70 -8.82
C ASP A 193 -15.27 -4.24 -9.64
N THR A 194 -14.37 -3.35 -10.01
CA THR A 194 -13.13 -3.70 -10.69
C THR A 194 -12.15 -4.03 -9.58
N GLU A 195 -12.01 -5.31 -9.31
CA GLU A 195 -10.95 -5.88 -8.47
C GLU A 195 -9.60 -5.30 -8.94
N ASP A 196 -9.14 -4.28 -8.21
CA ASP A 196 -7.86 -3.60 -8.44
C ASP A 196 -6.75 -4.63 -8.22
N SER A 197 -6.21 -5.13 -9.33
CA SER A 197 -5.06 -6.03 -9.37
C SER A 197 -3.96 -5.50 -8.46
N GLU A 198 -3.67 -6.27 -7.41
CA GLU A 198 -2.50 -6.17 -6.54
C GLU A 198 -1.22 -6.06 -7.41
N SER A 199 -0.83 -4.83 -7.73
CA SER A 199 0.48 -4.57 -8.34
C SER A 199 1.49 -4.47 -7.22
N GLU A 200 2.12 -5.61 -6.93
CA GLU A 200 3.33 -5.68 -6.13
C GLU A 200 4.35 -4.68 -6.70
N TYR A 201 4.76 -3.72 -5.88
CA TYR A 201 5.85 -2.81 -6.19
C TYR A 201 7.17 -3.58 -6.20
N ASP A 202 7.43 -4.34 -7.27
CA ASP A 202 8.75 -4.89 -7.54
C ASP A 202 9.60 -3.80 -8.21
N SER A 203 10.51 -3.24 -7.43
CA SER A 203 11.49 -2.26 -7.92
C SER A 203 12.60 -2.99 -8.68
N ASP A 204 12.30 -3.45 -9.90
CA ASP A 204 13.28 -3.87 -10.92
C ASP A 204 13.63 -2.66 -11.80
N GLY A 205 14.87 -2.20 -11.68
CA GLY A 205 15.49 -1.35 -12.66
C GLY A 205 15.94 -2.16 -13.87
N SER A 206 15.12 -2.20 -14.92
CA SER A 206 15.54 -2.63 -16.26
C SER A 206 14.88 -1.80 -17.35
N LEU A 207 15.72 -1.02 -18.04
CA LEU A 207 15.39 -0.29 -19.26
C LEU A 207 14.86 -1.26 -20.33
N LYS A 208 13.56 -1.19 -20.66
CA LYS A 208 13.02 -1.88 -21.84
C LYS A 208 12.41 -0.90 -22.84
N ARG A 209 13.00 -0.97 -24.03
CA ARG A 209 12.70 -0.20 -25.25
C ARG A 209 11.24 -0.38 -25.68
N SER A 210 10.63 0.73 -26.06
CA SER A 210 9.32 0.87 -26.68
C SER A 210 9.18 0.03 -27.95
N ARG A 211 8.13 -0.81 -28.02
CA ARG A 211 7.61 -1.36 -29.26
C ARG A 211 6.22 -0.78 -29.48
N ASN A 212 6.11 0.18 -30.40
CA ASN A 212 4.84 0.73 -30.86
C ASN A 212 4.14 -0.31 -31.73
N GLU A 213 2.97 -0.79 -31.30
CA GLU A 213 2.02 -1.50 -32.16
C GLU A 213 0.86 -0.53 -32.41
N LEU A 214 0.89 0.10 -33.60
CA LEU A 214 -0.21 0.89 -34.14
C LEU A 214 -1.32 -0.08 -34.57
N SER A 215 -2.36 -0.21 -33.77
CA SER A 215 -3.63 -0.80 -34.20
C SER A 215 -4.56 0.31 -34.68
N GLY A 216 -4.71 0.40 -36.01
CA GLY A 216 -5.73 1.22 -36.68
C GLY A 216 -6.47 0.34 -37.70
N PRO A 217 -7.80 0.44 -37.82
CA PRO A 217 -8.57 -0.45 -38.69
C PRO A 217 -8.35 -0.12 -40.18
N LEU A 218 -7.82 -1.09 -40.92
CA LEU A 218 -7.66 -1.04 -42.38
C LEU A 218 -9.03 -1.18 -43.07
N LYS A 219 -9.52 -0.09 -43.66
CA LYS A 219 -10.59 -0.11 -44.68
C LYS A 219 -10.05 -0.78 -45.95
N LEU A 220 -10.53 -1.99 -46.25
CA LEU A 220 -10.35 -2.62 -47.55
C LEU A 220 -11.27 -1.93 -48.57
N GLN A 221 -10.69 -1.24 -49.54
CA GLN A 221 -11.39 -0.82 -50.76
C GLN A 221 -11.41 -2.01 -51.72
N SER A 222 -12.60 -2.54 -52.00
CA SER A 222 -12.82 -3.49 -53.10
C SER A 222 -13.04 -2.72 -54.39
N THR A 223 -12.07 -2.79 -55.30
CA THR A 223 -12.22 -2.39 -56.70
C THR A 223 -12.45 -3.61 -57.59
N GLU A 224 -13.26 -3.41 -58.63
CA GLU A 224 -13.52 -4.26 -59.79
C GLU A 224 -14.46 -5.47 -59.61
N LEU A 225 -15.64 -5.37 -60.25
CA LEU A 225 -15.93 -6.08 -61.50
C LEU A 225 -17.30 -5.62 -62.04
N GLN A 226 -17.32 -4.60 -62.91
CA GLN A 226 -18.44 -4.40 -63.82
C GLN A 226 -18.20 -5.20 -65.10
N ARG A 227 -19.03 -6.20 -65.33
CA ARG A 227 -19.13 -6.92 -66.60
C ARG A 227 -20.60 -7.00 -67.02
N TYR A 228 -20.86 -6.39 -68.18
CA TYR A 228 -21.95 -6.59 -69.14
C TYR A 228 -23.36 -6.07 -68.81
N SER A 229 -23.77 -5.06 -69.58
CA SER A 229 -24.91 -5.26 -70.49
C SER A 229 -24.78 -4.37 -71.73
N ILE A 230 -24.46 -5.00 -72.85
CA ILE A 230 -24.71 -4.49 -74.20
C ILE A 230 -26.07 -5.06 -74.59
N LYS A 231 -26.99 -4.22 -75.07
CA LYS A 231 -27.87 -4.50 -76.22
C LYS A 231 -28.61 -3.23 -76.67
N PRO A 232 -28.99 -3.17 -77.97
CA PRO A 232 -29.22 -1.95 -78.74
C PRO A 232 -30.52 -1.21 -78.41
#